data_AF-A0AAJ2HI35-F1
#
_entry.id   AF-A0AAJ2HI35-F1
#
_cell.length_a   1.000
_cell.length_b   1.000
_cell.length_c   1.000
_cell.angle_alpha   90.00
_cell.angle_beta   90.00
_cell.angle_gamma   90.00
#
_symmetry.space_group_name_H-M   'P 1'
#
loop_
_entity.id
_entity.type
_entity.pdbx_description
1 polymer ?
#
loop_
_entity_poly.entity_id
_entity_poly.type
_entity_poly.pdbx_seq_one_letter_code
_entity_poly.pdbx_strand_id
1 'polypeptide(L)'
;MSPRLALVLSTATFFALAVFALGMTSLLLDASVIAEPGLGQIPGILAMAGTTLAFLLTLRPGLGRPQPSYASALWTALACFLAYPLVAALGILIVGGELGVATAVVLRHVTGAFGLAVAASALLAAVAAIAMVRTRGGRAQWPWERESDEE
;
A
#
# COMPACT_ATOMS: atom_id res chain seq x y z
N MET A 1 10.17 -16.33 10.03
CA MET A 1 10.30 -14.87 9.80
C MET A 1 9.59 -14.09 10.90
N SER A 2 10.18 -13.02 11.45
CA SER A 2 9.54 -12.23 12.52
C SER A 2 8.42 -11.34 11.95
N PRO A 3 7.29 -11.14 12.67
CA PRO A 3 6.20 -10.29 12.21
C PRO A 3 6.63 -8.84 11.90
N ARG A 4 7.62 -8.32 12.65
CA ARG A 4 8.18 -6.98 12.45
C ARG A 4 8.92 -6.85 11.12
N LEU A 5 9.73 -7.85 10.74
CA LEU A 5 10.46 -7.83 9.48
C LEU A 5 9.50 -7.96 8.29
N ALA A 6 8.50 -8.83 8.39
CA ALA A 6 7.47 -8.98 7.37
C ALA A 6 6.71 -7.66 7.13
N LEU A 7 6.41 -6.92 8.21
CA LEU A 7 5.75 -5.62 8.12
C LEU A 7 6.62 -4.56 7.42
N VAL A 8 7.91 -4.49 7.74
CA VAL A 8 8.82 -3.52 7.10
C VAL A 8 8.95 -3.81 5.61
N LEU A 9 9.21 -5.07 5.26
CA LEU A 9 9.35 -5.48 3.85
C LEU A 9 8.05 -5.28 3.08
N SER A 10 6.91 -5.65 3.66
CA SER A 10 5.62 -5.45 2.98
C SER A 10 5.26 -3.97 2.81
N THR A 11 5.64 -3.11 3.76
CA THR A 11 5.43 -1.66 3.64
C THR A 11 6.30 -1.09 2.51
N ALA A 12 7.56 -1.52 2.41
CA ALA A 12 8.44 -1.13 1.30
C ALA A 12 7.91 -1.64 -0.05
N THR A 13 7.47 -2.90 -0.10
CA THR A 13 6.85 -3.50 -1.30
C THR A 13 5.57 -2.77 -1.68
N PHE A 14 4.71 -2.42 -0.72
CA PHE A 14 3.50 -1.63 -0.97
C PHE A 14 3.86 -0.27 -1.59
N PHE A 15 4.81 0.45 -0.99
CA PHE A 15 5.23 1.75 -1.50
C PHE A 15 5.76 1.65 -2.93
N ALA A 16 6.63 0.69 -3.21
CA ALA A 16 7.19 0.47 -4.54
C ALA A 16 6.11 0.07 -5.58
N LEU A 17 5.23 -0.87 -5.23
CA LEU A 17 4.13 -1.30 -6.10
C LEU A 17 3.14 -0.18 -6.36
N ALA A 18 2.79 0.61 -5.36
CA ALA A 18 1.86 1.72 -5.50
C ALA A 18 2.43 2.80 -6.44
N VAL A 19 3.69 3.21 -6.25
CA VAL A 19 4.34 4.19 -7.14
C VAL A 19 4.43 3.66 -8.57
N PHE A 20 4.84 2.40 -8.74
CA PHE A 20 4.90 1.76 -10.06
C PHE A 20 3.51 1.68 -10.71
N ALA A 21 2.49 1.22 -9.98
CA ALA A 21 1.14 1.03 -10.49
C ALA A 21 0.48 2.36 -10.85
N LEU A 22 0.68 3.40 -10.04
CA LEU A 22 0.24 4.77 -10.35
C LEU A 22 0.93 5.30 -11.62
N GLY A 23 2.25 5.07 -11.77
CA GLY A 23 2.99 5.44 -12.97
C GLY A 23 2.50 4.71 -14.23
N MET A 24 2.33 3.39 -14.15
CA MET A 24 1.80 2.59 -15.26
C MET A 24 0.37 2.98 -15.62
N THR A 25 -0.48 3.24 -14.63
CA THR A 25 -1.86 3.70 -14.83
C THR A 25 -1.86 5.07 -15.50
N SER A 26 -0.97 5.98 -15.09
CA SER A 26 -0.81 7.29 -15.73
C SER A 26 -0.41 7.17 -17.21
N LEU A 27 0.54 6.28 -17.55
CA LEU A 27 0.94 6.02 -18.94
C LEU A 27 -0.18 5.40 -19.78
N LEU A 28 -0.95 4.48 -19.19
CA LEU A 28 -2.02 3.77 -19.89
C LEU A 28 -3.24 4.66 -20.16
N LEU A 29 -3.56 5.56 -19.24
CA LEU A 29 -4.70 6.46 -19.34
C LEU A 29 -4.36 7.82 -19.96
N ASP A 30 -3.08 8.05 -20.29
CA ASP A 30 -2.54 9.35 -20.70
C ASP A 30 -3.04 10.49 -19.79
N ALA A 31 -3.12 10.20 -18.50
CA ALA A 31 -3.76 11.04 -17.49
C ALA A 31 -2.81 11.28 -16.33
N SER A 32 -2.69 12.54 -15.92
CA SER A 32 -1.95 12.92 -14.73
C SER A 32 -2.68 12.51 -13.46
N VAL A 33 -1.94 11.91 -12.51
CA VAL A 33 -2.46 11.48 -11.19
C VAL A 33 -3.11 12.65 -10.44
N ILE A 34 -2.56 13.87 -10.58
CA ILE A 34 -3.10 15.13 -10.07
C ILE A 34 -3.18 16.08 -11.26
N ALA A 35 -4.37 16.22 -11.85
CA ALA A 35 -4.59 16.96 -13.09
C ALA A 35 -4.84 18.45 -12.91
N GLU A 36 -4.97 18.94 -11.67
CA GLU A 36 -5.28 20.34 -11.42
C GLU A 36 -4.01 21.22 -11.45
N PRO A 37 -3.93 22.18 -12.39
CA PRO A 37 -2.86 23.18 -12.41
C PRO A 37 -2.86 23.98 -11.11
N GLY A 38 -1.71 24.11 -10.46
CA GLY A 38 -1.51 24.98 -9.30
C GLY A 38 -1.55 24.30 -7.92
N LEU A 39 -1.94 23.02 -7.81
CA LEU A 39 -1.97 22.31 -6.52
C LEU A 39 -0.60 21.78 -6.04
N GLY A 40 0.40 21.81 -6.91
CA GLY A 40 1.76 21.37 -6.60
C GLY A 40 1.87 19.89 -6.24
N GLN A 41 3.04 19.48 -5.74
CA GLN A 41 3.34 18.08 -5.42
C GLN A 41 2.88 17.66 -4.01
N ILE A 42 2.55 18.63 -3.15
CA ILE A 42 2.25 18.43 -1.72
C ILE A 42 1.08 17.45 -1.51
N PRO A 43 -0.08 17.59 -2.19
CA PRO A 43 -1.20 16.66 -1.97
C PRO A 43 -0.86 15.22 -2.31
N GLY A 44 -0.05 14.98 -3.34
CA GLY A 44 0.40 13.64 -3.72
C GLY A 44 1.36 13.03 -2.70
N ILE A 45 2.31 13.82 -2.18
CA ILE A 45 3.22 13.38 -1.12
C ILE A 45 2.43 13.03 0.14
N LEU A 46 1.50 13.89 0.55
CA LEU A 46 0.65 13.64 1.71
C LEU A 46 -0.21 12.40 1.51
N ALA A 47 -0.85 12.25 0.34
CA ALA A 47 -1.66 11.08 0.01
C ALA A 47 -0.84 9.79 0.12
N MET A 48 0.35 9.75 -0.48
CA MET A 48 1.20 8.56 -0.45
C MET A 48 1.71 8.25 0.96
N ALA A 49 2.17 9.27 1.69
CA ALA A 49 2.65 9.11 3.07
C ALA A 49 1.52 8.63 4.01
N GLY A 50 0.35 9.28 3.95
CA GLY A 50 -0.81 8.93 4.78
C GLY A 50 -1.37 7.56 4.44
N THR A 51 -1.37 7.16 3.16
CA THR A 51 -1.80 5.81 2.76
C THR A 51 -0.80 4.75 3.22
N THR A 52 0.51 5.03 3.14
CA THR A 52 1.55 4.14 3.66
C THR A 52 1.41 3.95 5.18
N LEU A 53 1.08 5.03 5.91
CA LEU A 53 0.76 4.95 7.33
C LEU A 53 -0.51 4.14 7.58
N ALA A 54 -1.56 4.33 6.77
CA ALA A 54 -2.79 3.54 6.88
C ALA A 54 -2.54 2.05 6.65
N PHE A 55 -1.75 1.68 5.63
CA PHE A 55 -1.30 0.31 5.38
C PHE A 55 -0.59 -0.28 6.60
N LEU A 56 0.37 0.46 7.13
CA LEU A 56 1.18 0.06 8.28
C LEU A 56 0.30 -0.15 9.52
N LEU A 57 -0.59 0.78 9.83
CA LEU A 57 -1.46 0.73 11.02
C LEU A 57 -2.50 -0.38 10.94
N THR A 58 -3.02 -0.68 9.75
CA THR A 58 -4.06 -1.70 9.56
C THR A 58 -3.50 -3.11 9.45
N LEU A 59 -2.30 -3.29 8.87
CA LEU A 59 -1.67 -4.60 8.75
C LEU A 59 -1.03 -5.08 10.07
N ARG A 60 -0.48 -4.16 10.87
CA ARG A 60 0.13 -4.45 12.19
C ARG A 60 -0.68 -5.40 13.08
N PRO A 61 -1.95 -5.12 13.41
CA PRO A 61 -2.75 -6.00 14.28
C PRO A 61 -3.06 -7.34 13.60
N GLY A 62 -3.15 -7.38 12.27
CA GLY A 62 -3.37 -8.62 11.51
C GLY A 62 -2.21 -9.61 11.63
N LEU A 63 -0.97 -9.11 11.59
CA LEU A 63 0.24 -9.92 11.72
C LEU A 63 0.58 -10.33 13.17
N GLY A 64 0.04 -9.62 14.16
CA GLY A 64 0.23 -9.93 15.58
C GLY A 64 -0.59 -11.14 16.09
N ARG A 65 -1.52 -11.66 15.28
CA ARG A 65 -2.37 -12.80 15.66
C ARG A 65 -1.62 -14.14 15.54
N PRO A 66 -1.93 -15.15 16.38
CA PRO A 66 -1.31 -16.48 16.32
C PRO A 66 -1.47 -17.17 14.95
N GLN A 67 -2.59 -16.90 14.28
CA GLN A 67 -2.87 -17.33 12.92
C GLN A 67 -3.31 -16.12 12.07
N PRO A 68 -2.40 -15.45 11.37
CA PRO A 68 -2.75 -14.29 10.55
C PRO A 68 -3.70 -14.74 9.43
N SER A 69 -4.84 -14.06 9.27
CA SER A 69 -5.88 -14.40 8.28
C SER A 69 -5.76 -13.50 7.04
N TYR A 70 -5.94 -14.07 5.84
CA TYR A 70 -6.01 -13.31 4.58
C TYR A 70 -7.14 -12.27 4.56
N ALA A 71 -8.16 -12.42 5.42
CA ALA A 71 -9.17 -11.37 5.61
C ALA A 71 -8.53 -10.04 6.04
N SER A 72 -7.44 -10.06 6.83
CA SER A 72 -6.73 -8.85 7.22
C SER A 72 -6.06 -8.14 6.04
N ALA A 73 -5.63 -8.87 5.00
CA ALA A 73 -5.12 -8.25 3.77
C ALA A 73 -6.23 -7.53 3.01
N LEU A 74 -7.44 -8.10 2.95
CA LEU A 74 -8.58 -7.46 2.32
C LEU A 74 -8.98 -6.17 3.05
N TRP A 75 -9.05 -6.21 4.39
CA TRP A 75 -9.33 -5.01 5.20
C TRP A 75 -8.23 -3.95 5.07
N THR A 76 -6.96 -4.36 4.98
CA THR A 76 -5.83 -3.45 4.75
C THR A 76 -5.94 -2.79 3.37
N ALA A 77 -6.26 -3.56 2.33
CA ALA A 77 -6.44 -3.04 0.99
C ALA A 77 -7.61 -2.05 0.91
N LEU A 78 -8.75 -2.37 1.55
CA LEU A 78 -9.89 -1.48 1.64
C LEU A 78 -9.56 -0.19 2.40
N ALA A 79 -8.82 -0.29 3.51
CA ALA A 79 -8.38 0.89 4.25
C ALA A 79 -7.44 1.78 3.43
N CYS A 80 -6.53 1.21 2.64
CA CYS A 80 -5.66 1.97 1.76
C CYS A 80 -6.43 2.62 0.61
N PHE A 81 -7.39 1.91 0.03
CA PHE A 81 -8.27 2.42 -1.01
C PHE A 81 -9.06 3.65 -0.55
N LEU A 82 -9.54 3.67 0.69
CA LEU A 82 -10.24 4.82 1.27
C LEU A 82 -9.28 5.91 1.75
N ALA A 83 -8.14 5.55 2.35
CA ALA A 83 -7.18 6.50 2.89
C ALA A 83 -6.57 7.38 1.80
N TYR A 84 -6.22 6.80 0.64
CA TYR A 84 -5.57 7.54 -0.44
C TYR A 84 -6.35 8.78 -0.91
N PRO A 85 -7.62 8.67 -1.37
CA PRO A 85 -8.40 9.83 -1.78
C PRO A 85 -8.70 10.79 -0.61
N LEU A 86 -8.94 10.28 0.61
CA LEU A 86 -9.23 11.13 1.76
C LEU A 86 -8.03 11.97 2.20
N VAL A 87 -6.83 11.38 2.23
CA VAL A 87 -5.60 12.12 2.57
C VAL A 87 -5.22 13.07 1.43
N ALA A 88 -5.43 12.70 0.17
CA ALA A 88 -5.26 13.61 -0.96
C ALA A 88 -6.18 14.83 -0.83
N ALA A 89 -7.46 14.63 -0.53
CA ALA A 89 -8.43 15.70 -0.30
C ALA A 89 -8.01 16.62 0.85
N LEU A 90 -7.55 16.04 1.96
CA LEU A 90 -7.04 16.82 3.09
C LEU A 90 -5.80 17.64 2.68
N GLY A 91 -4.88 17.06 1.90
CA GLY A 91 -3.72 17.75 1.38
C GLY A 91 -4.07 18.93 0.47
N ILE A 92 -5.11 18.79 -0.35
CA ILE A 92 -5.67 19.87 -1.18
C ILE A 92 -6.19 21.01 -0.29
N LEU A 93 -6.97 20.69 0.73
CA LEU A 93 -7.53 21.69 1.65
C LEU A 93 -6.44 22.42 2.46
N ILE A 94 -5.37 21.72 2.87
CA ILE A 94 -4.23 22.31 3.59
C ILE A 94 -3.51 23.36 2.73
N VAL A 95 -3.40 23.13 1.43
CA VAL A 95 -2.73 24.05 0.48
C VAL A 95 -3.67 25.18 0.03
N GLY A 96 -4.91 25.21 0.53
CA GLY A 96 -5.90 26.25 0.21
C GLY A 96 -6.73 25.95 -1.04
N GLY A 97 -6.77 24.69 -1.49
CA GLY A 97 -7.63 24.27 -2.59
C GLY A 97 -9.11 24.28 -2.24
N GLU A 98 -9.96 24.41 -3.25
CA GLU A 98 -11.41 24.48 -3.06
C GLU A 98 -12.03 23.12 -2.69
N LEU A 99 -13.11 23.16 -1.89
CA LEU A 99 -13.88 21.97 -1.52
C LEU A 99 -14.43 21.21 -2.74
N GLY A 100 -14.76 21.92 -3.82
CA GLY A 100 -15.21 21.32 -5.08
C GLY A 100 -14.12 20.45 -5.70
N VAL A 101 -12.88 20.95 -5.76
CA VAL A 101 -11.71 20.23 -6.27
C VAL A 101 -11.39 19.02 -5.40
N ALA A 102 -11.38 19.19 -4.08
CA ALA A 102 -11.15 18.09 -3.15
C ALA A 102 -12.17 16.95 -3.33
N THR A 103 -13.45 17.30 -3.47
CA THR A 103 -14.55 16.32 -3.68
C THR A 103 -14.43 15.62 -5.04
N ALA A 104 -14.11 16.37 -6.10
CA ALA A 104 -13.90 15.80 -7.43
C ALA A 104 -12.72 14.81 -7.46
N VAL A 105 -11.63 15.12 -6.76
CA VAL A 105 -10.46 14.23 -6.64
C VAL A 105 -10.83 12.94 -5.93
N VAL A 106 -11.60 13.00 -4.84
CA VAL A 106 -12.09 11.82 -4.12
C VAL A 106 -12.93 10.96 -5.05
N LEU A 107 -13.95 11.54 -5.69
CA LEU A 107 -14.84 10.82 -6.61
C LEU A 107 -14.05 10.16 -7.74
N ARG A 108 -13.15 10.90 -8.39
CA ARG A 108 -12.31 10.40 -9.49
C ARG A 108 -11.43 9.24 -9.06
N HIS A 109 -10.89 9.26 -7.84
CA HIS A 109 -10.09 8.15 -7.33
C HIS A 109 -10.92 6.95 -6.92
N VAL A 110 -12.09 7.18 -6.33
CA VAL A 110 -12.99 6.12 -5.89
C VAL A 110 -13.60 5.38 -7.08
N THR A 111 -13.94 6.08 -8.17
CA THR A 111 -14.52 5.45 -9.38
C THR A 111 -13.48 5.12 -10.45
N GLY A 112 -12.23 5.57 -10.28
CA GLY A 112 -11.18 5.48 -11.29
C GLY A 112 -10.17 4.35 -11.07
N ALA A 113 -9.39 4.10 -12.12
CA ALA A 113 -8.34 3.09 -12.13
C ALA A 113 -7.23 3.35 -11.09
N PHE A 114 -6.97 4.60 -10.73
CA PHE A 114 -5.92 4.95 -9.76
C PHE A 114 -6.20 4.42 -8.35
N GLY A 115 -7.44 4.51 -7.87
CA GLY A 115 -7.82 3.93 -6.58
C GLY A 115 -7.66 2.41 -6.58
N LEU A 116 -8.11 1.76 -7.67
CA LEU A 116 -7.96 0.32 -7.86
C LEU A 116 -6.49 -0.11 -7.90
N ALA A 117 -5.61 0.65 -8.55
CA ALA A 117 -4.17 0.39 -8.60
C ALA A 117 -3.52 0.40 -7.20
N VAL A 118 -3.89 1.37 -6.36
CA VAL A 118 -3.43 1.45 -4.96
C VAL A 118 -3.97 0.28 -4.14
N ALA A 119 -5.26 -0.04 -4.29
CA ALA A 119 -5.89 -1.16 -3.59
C ALA A 119 -5.26 -2.51 -3.95
N ALA A 120 -4.99 -2.75 -5.24
CA ALA A 120 -4.33 -3.96 -5.72
C ALA A 120 -2.90 -4.08 -5.18
N SER A 121 -2.16 -2.96 -5.18
CA SER A 121 -0.80 -2.91 -4.61
C SER A 121 -0.79 -3.24 -3.12
N ALA A 122 -1.73 -2.66 -2.36
CA ALA A 122 -1.89 -2.96 -0.93
C ALA A 122 -2.27 -4.43 -0.69
N LEU A 123 -3.19 -4.98 -1.49
CA LEU A 123 -3.61 -6.36 -1.37
C LEU A 123 -2.45 -7.33 -1.61
N LEU A 124 -1.70 -7.14 -2.70
CA LEU A 124 -0.56 -7.98 -3.05
C LEU A 124 0.52 -7.94 -1.97
N ALA A 125 0.86 -6.73 -1.49
CA ALA A 125 1.84 -6.56 -0.43
C ALA A 125 1.40 -7.20 0.90
N ALA A 126 0.11 -7.06 1.28
CA ALA A 126 -0.42 -7.63 2.50
C ALA A 126 -0.55 -9.17 2.43
N VAL A 127 -0.96 -9.73 1.29
CA VAL A 127 -0.99 -11.18 1.06
C VAL A 127 0.43 -11.76 1.16
N ALA A 128 1.42 -11.11 0.54
CA ALA A 128 2.82 -11.51 0.64
C ALA A 128 3.32 -11.48 2.09
N ALA A 129 2.99 -10.44 2.86
CA ALA A 129 3.35 -10.34 4.27
C ALA A 129 2.78 -11.50 5.11
N ILE A 130 1.50 -11.81 4.90
CA ILE A 130 0.83 -12.90 5.61
C ILE A 130 1.43 -14.25 5.20
N ALA A 131 1.72 -14.45 3.91
CA ALA A 131 2.38 -15.65 3.42
C ALA A 131 3.74 -15.84 4.07
N MET A 132 4.58 -14.81 4.13
CA MET A 132 5.91 -14.85 4.78
C MET A 132 5.83 -15.25 6.27
N VAL A 133 4.83 -14.77 7.01
CA VAL A 133 4.64 -15.12 8.42
C VAL A 133 4.09 -16.54 8.57
N ARG A 134 3.16 -16.96 7.70
CA ARG A 134 2.54 -18.29 7.73
C ARG A 134 3.49 -19.41 7.34
N THR A 135 4.26 -19.24 6.26
CA THR A 135 5.17 -20.28 5.77
C THR A 135 6.33 -20.51 6.73
N ARG A 136 6.55 -19.59 7.70
CA ARG A 136 7.65 -19.62 8.66
C ARG A 136 8.94 -20.04 7.98
N GLY A 137 9.20 -19.50 6.79
CA GLY A 137 10.36 -19.86 5.97
C GLY A 137 11.56 -19.95 6.89
N GLY A 138 12.05 -21.18 7.05
CA GLY A 138 13.20 -21.46 7.89
C GLY A 138 14.39 -20.67 7.38
N ARG A 139 15.51 -20.73 8.10
CA ARG A 139 16.77 -20.27 7.52
C ARG A 139 16.92 -20.94 6.15
N ALA A 140 17.19 -20.17 5.09
CA ALA A 140 17.32 -20.74 3.76
C ALA A 140 18.50 -21.72 3.80
N GLN A 141 18.19 -23.01 3.79
CA GLN A 141 19.20 -24.07 3.89
C GLN A 141 19.58 -24.44 2.48
N TRP A 142 20.82 -24.14 2.13
CA TRP A 142 21.34 -24.59 0.85
C TRP A 142 21.63 -26.09 0.87
N PRO A 143 21.62 -26.79 -0.29
CA PRO A 143 21.83 -28.23 -0.32
C PRO A 143 23.05 -28.74 0.44
N TRP A 144 24.14 -27.99 0.37
CA TRP A 144 25.41 -28.29 1.05
C TRP A 144 25.42 -27.97 2.56
N GLU A 145 24.44 -27.21 3.08
CA GLU A 145 24.30 -26.93 4.52
C GLU A 145 23.53 -28.03 5.26
N ARG A 146 22.89 -28.95 4.53
CA ARG A 146 22.17 -30.09 5.10
C ARG A 146 23.07 -31.31 5.35
N GLU A 147 24.23 -31.36 4.70
CA GLU A 147 25.17 -32.47 4.79
C GLU A 147 26.03 -32.43 6.07
N SER A 148 26.14 -31.27 6.73
CA SER A 148 26.99 -31.10 7.94
C SER A 148 26.33 -31.49 9.27
N ASP A 149 25.03 -31.80 9.27
CA ASP A 149 24.26 -32.14 10.48
C ASP A 149 24.00 -33.66 10.63
N GLU A 150 24.51 -34.49 9.72
CA GLU A 150 24.33 -35.96 9.71
C GLU A 150 25.54 -36.76 10.26
N GLU A 151 26.53 -36.11 10.89
CA GLU A 151 27.65 -36.76 11.62
C GLU A 151 27.57 -36.56 13.15
#